data_AF-A0A381XWP3-F1
#
_entry.id   AF-A0A381XWP3-F1
#
_cell.length_a   1.000
_cell.length_b   1.000
_cell.length_c   1.000
_cell.angle_alpha   90.00
_cell.angle_beta   90.00
_cell.angle_gamma   90.00
#
_symmetry.space_group_name_H-M   'P 1'
#
loop_
_entity.id
_entity.type
_entity.pdbx_description
1 polymer ?
#
loop_
_entity_poly.entity_id
_entity_poly.type
_entity_poly.pdbx_seq_one_letter_code
_entity_poly.pdbx_strand_id
1 'polypeptide(L)'
;MKTDLHKRIYQAQCIGNVEPIEYMIPYPSLRSVIEGQNIKFSKQVIHEKSGITNQKFYEFVQQTAHWLERIELKPKERIILPELEFPQAEILLFGVWNMGAIAVLHSDIPLETVMDKCKTNHVIDADIDLFKTIDNFPVYFDPKHKPLLD
;
A
#
# COMPACT_ATOMS: atom_id res chain seq x y z
N MET A 1 8.35 40.01 1.84
CA MET A 1 7.41 40.41 0.78
C MET A 1 7.16 39.30 -0.25
N LYS A 2 8.19 38.68 -0.87
CA LYS A 2 8.01 37.49 -1.74
C LYS A 2 7.22 36.34 -1.08
N THR A 3 7.46 36.08 0.21
CA THR A 3 6.82 35.00 0.98
C THR A 3 5.32 35.19 1.22
N ASP A 4 4.84 36.43 1.30
CA ASP A 4 3.42 36.73 1.54
C ASP A 4 2.57 36.51 0.29
N LEU A 5 3.08 36.98 -0.87
CA LEU A 5 2.44 36.76 -2.15
C LEU A 5 2.37 35.26 -2.51
N HIS A 6 3.44 34.50 -2.28
CA HIS A 6 3.44 33.05 -2.50
C HIS A 6 2.39 32.33 -1.64
N LYS A 7 2.25 32.69 -0.35
CA LYS A 7 1.22 32.12 0.52
C LYS A 7 -0.19 32.43 0.02
N ARG A 8 -0.43 33.68 -0.41
CA ARG A 8 -1.74 34.10 -0.94
C ARG A 8 -2.08 33.41 -2.25
N ILE A 9 -1.11 33.23 -3.15
CA ILE A 9 -1.28 32.46 -4.39
C ILE A 9 -1.60 31.01 -4.06
N TYR A 10 -0.86 30.38 -3.14
CA TYR A 10 -1.11 29.00 -2.72
C TYR A 10 -2.51 28.82 -2.12
N GLN A 11 -2.92 29.71 -1.21
CA GLN A 11 -4.25 29.69 -0.58
C GLN A 11 -5.39 29.90 -1.58
N ALA A 12 -5.21 30.76 -2.58
CA ALA A 12 -6.21 31.01 -3.62
C ALA A 12 -6.39 29.80 -4.55
N GLN A 13 -5.40 28.92 -4.61
CA GLN A 13 -5.48 27.66 -5.34
C GLN A 13 -6.24 26.61 -4.51
N CYS A 14 -6.18 26.64 -3.17
CA CYS A 14 -6.92 25.69 -2.33
C CYS A 14 -8.45 25.73 -2.59
N ILE A 15 -9.10 24.56 -2.60
CA ILE A 15 -10.56 24.41 -2.65
C ILE A 15 -11.06 24.06 -1.26
N GLY A 16 -11.51 25.07 -0.49
CA GLY A 16 -11.84 24.88 0.93
C GLY A 16 -10.60 24.50 1.75
N ASN A 17 -10.63 23.34 2.41
CA ASN A 17 -9.48 22.80 3.16
C ASN A 17 -8.55 21.92 2.31
N VAL A 18 -8.80 21.83 1.00
CA VAL A 18 -8.05 20.95 0.08
C VAL A 18 -6.95 21.75 -0.61
N GLU A 19 -5.70 21.37 -0.38
CA GLU A 19 -4.53 22.04 -0.95
C GLU A 19 -4.33 21.70 -2.44
N PRO A 20 -3.61 22.53 -3.21
CA PRO A 20 -3.38 22.32 -4.65
C PRO A 20 -2.80 20.95 -5.00
N ILE A 21 -1.90 20.46 -4.15
CA ILE A 21 -1.28 19.14 -4.32
C ILE A 21 -2.28 17.98 -4.19
N GLU A 22 -3.44 18.20 -3.57
CA GLU A 22 -4.42 17.15 -3.26
C GLU A 22 -5.47 16.95 -4.37
N TYR A 23 -5.83 18.01 -5.12
CA TYR A 23 -6.74 17.89 -6.27
C TYR A 23 -6.03 17.94 -7.65
N MET A 24 -4.71 18.18 -7.69
CA MET A 24 -3.90 18.03 -8.92
C MET A 24 -3.55 16.57 -9.25
N ILE A 25 -3.95 15.59 -8.42
CA ILE A 25 -3.74 14.16 -8.69
C ILE A 25 -5.08 13.58 -9.18
N PRO A 26 -5.23 13.23 -10.46
CA PRO A 26 -6.42 12.54 -10.94
C PRO A 26 -6.47 11.19 -10.23
N TYR A 27 -7.46 10.98 -9.37
CA TYR A 27 -7.70 9.77 -8.57
C TYR A 27 -6.40 9.14 -8.03
N PRO A 28 -5.88 9.57 -6.88
CA PRO A 28 -4.63 9.04 -6.37
C PRO A 28 -4.73 7.52 -6.27
N SER A 29 -3.80 6.83 -6.93
CA SER A 29 -3.61 5.40 -6.67
C SER A 29 -3.45 5.20 -5.16
N LEU A 30 -3.85 4.05 -4.64
CA LEU A 30 -3.76 3.81 -3.21
C LEU A 30 -2.32 4.01 -2.68
N ARG A 31 -1.32 3.69 -3.50
CA ARG A 31 0.09 4.03 -3.27
C ARG A 31 0.31 5.52 -3.01
N SER A 32 -0.20 6.37 -3.89
CA SER A 32 -0.09 7.84 -3.78
C SER A 32 -0.76 8.36 -2.50
N VAL A 33 -1.87 7.75 -2.07
CA VAL A 33 -2.54 8.11 -0.81
C VAL A 33 -1.65 7.79 0.39
N ILE A 34 -1.09 6.59 0.48
CA ILE A 34 -0.21 6.21 1.62
C ILE A 34 1.06 7.07 1.61
N GLU A 35 1.64 7.32 0.44
CA GLU A 35 2.82 8.19 0.32
C GLU A 35 2.52 9.60 0.83
N GLY A 36 1.39 10.18 0.43
CA GLY A 36 0.93 11.49 0.92
C GLY A 36 0.66 11.50 2.44
N GLN A 37 0.02 10.46 2.96
CA GLN A 37 -0.23 10.30 4.41
C GLN A 37 1.09 10.21 5.19
N ASN A 38 2.07 9.47 4.68
CA ASN A 38 3.39 9.38 5.29
C ASN A 38 4.13 10.73 5.27
N ILE A 39 4.12 11.44 4.14
CA ILE A 39 4.74 12.78 4.03
C ILE A 39 4.15 13.75 5.06
N LYS A 40 2.82 13.75 5.23
CA LYS A 40 2.12 14.70 6.12
C LYS A 40 2.17 14.29 7.59
N PHE A 41 2.05 12.99 7.88
CA PHE A 41 1.76 12.48 9.23
C PHE A 41 2.67 11.31 9.64
N SER A 42 3.89 11.22 9.11
CA SER A 42 4.87 10.14 9.37
C SER A 42 4.96 9.67 10.82
N LYS A 43 4.93 10.60 11.79
CA LYS A 43 5.08 10.31 13.23
C LYS A 43 3.79 9.91 13.94
N GLN A 44 2.63 10.06 13.30
CA GLN A 44 1.35 9.69 13.90
C GLN A 44 1.28 8.16 14.08
N VAL A 45 0.94 7.73 15.29
CA VAL A 45 0.68 6.32 15.61
C VAL A 45 -0.68 5.92 15.05
N ILE A 46 -0.73 4.84 14.28
CA ILE A 46 -1.95 4.28 13.69
C ILE A 46 -2.37 2.97 14.35
N HIS A 47 -1.44 2.29 15.04
CA HIS A 47 -1.76 1.14 15.87
C HIS A 47 -1.00 1.22 17.20
N GLU A 48 -1.72 1.53 18.27
CA GLU A 48 -1.13 1.79 19.59
C GLU A 48 -0.46 0.56 20.19
N LYS A 49 -1.09 -0.62 20.10
CA LYS A 49 -0.59 -1.85 20.72
C LYS A 49 0.79 -2.24 20.22
N SER A 50 1.07 -2.05 18.93
CA SER A 50 2.36 -2.36 18.31
C SER A 50 3.23 -1.13 18.04
N GLY A 51 2.79 0.06 18.47
CA GLY A 51 3.50 1.32 18.26
C GLY A 51 3.75 1.69 16.79
N ILE A 52 2.94 1.17 15.85
CA ILE A 52 3.17 1.40 14.42
C ILE A 52 2.73 2.83 14.06
N THR A 53 3.67 3.59 13.51
CA THR A 53 3.42 4.91 12.93
C THR A 53 3.07 4.82 11.44
N ASN A 54 2.58 5.92 10.86
CA ASN A 54 2.41 6.01 9.40
C ASN A 54 3.71 5.71 8.64
N GLN A 55 4.85 6.19 9.15
CA GLN A 55 6.15 5.87 8.55
C GLN A 55 6.43 4.38 8.61
N LYS A 56 6.27 3.75 9.77
CA LYS A 56 6.59 2.33 9.91
C LYS A 56 5.66 1.45 9.08
N PHE A 57 4.39 1.82 9.01
CA PHE A 57 3.42 1.18 8.12
C PHE A 57 3.84 1.31 6.65
N TYR A 58 4.20 2.50 6.20
CA TYR A 58 4.68 2.73 4.83
C TYR A 58 5.92 1.88 4.52
N GLU A 59 6.90 1.82 5.42
CA GLU A 59 8.09 0.98 5.28
C GLU A 59 7.72 -0.51 5.14
N PHE A 60 6.81 -1.01 5.98
CA PHE A 60 6.35 -2.41 5.89
C PHE A 60 5.64 -2.70 4.55
N VAL A 61 4.85 -1.75 4.03
CA VAL A 61 4.24 -1.88 2.70
C VAL A 61 5.30 -1.97 1.61
N GLN A 62 6.39 -1.20 1.69
CA GLN A 62 7.50 -1.30 0.73
C GLN A 62 8.25 -2.62 0.84
N GLN A 63 8.57 -3.07 2.07
CA GLN A 63 9.24 -4.36 2.30
C GLN A 63 8.39 -5.54 1.80
N THR A 64 7.07 -5.48 2.01
CA THR A 64 6.12 -6.45 1.49
C THR A 64 6.14 -6.48 -0.04
N ALA A 65 6.17 -5.32 -0.70
CA ALA A 65 6.24 -5.27 -2.16
C ALA A 65 7.52 -5.91 -2.72
N HIS A 66 8.68 -5.71 -2.07
CA HIS A 66 9.91 -6.43 -2.43
C HIS A 66 9.80 -7.94 -2.25
N TRP A 67 9.19 -8.39 -1.15
CA TRP A 67 8.97 -9.81 -0.91
C TRP A 67 8.03 -10.42 -1.96
N LEU A 68 6.96 -9.72 -2.34
CA LEU A 68 6.05 -10.14 -3.39
C LEU A 68 6.76 -10.26 -4.75
N GLU A 69 7.66 -9.32 -5.08
CA GLU A 69 8.48 -9.43 -6.28
C GLU A 69 9.46 -10.63 -6.20
N ARG A 70 9.99 -10.94 -5.01
CA ARG A 70 10.87 -12.10 -4.79
C ARG A 70 10.17 -13.43 -5.02
N ILE A 71 8.88 -13.55 -4.73
CA ILE A 71 8.07 -14.73 -5.04
C ILE A 71 7.49 -14.69 -6.47
N GLU A 72 8.08 -13.85 -7.33
CA GLU A 72 7.79 -13.71 -8.76
C GLU A 72 6.36 -13.24 -9.10
N LEU A 73 5.63 -12.65 -8.14
CA LEU A 73 4.33 -12.05 -8.43
C LEU A 73 4.51 -10.78 -9.28
N LYS A 74 3.76 -10.66 -10.38
CA LYS A 74 3.84 -9.52 -11.30
C LYS A 74 2.66 -8.58 -11.15
N PRO A 75 2.80 -7.32 -11.61
CA PRO A 75 1.66 -6.41 -11.72
C PRO A 75 0.51 -7.05 -12.52
N LYS A 76 -0.73 -6.75 -12.12
CA LYS A 76 -2.00 -7.26 -12.69
C LYS A 76 -2.27 -8.75 -12.46
N GLU A 77 -1.34 -9.50 -11.88
CA GLU A 77 -1.60 -10.88 -11.45
C GLU A 77 -2.41 -10.89 -10.15
N ARG A 78 -3.12 -12.01 -9.92
CA ARG A 78 -3.95 -12.21 -8.74
C ARG A 78 -3.21 -13.05 -7.72
N ILE A 79 -3.27 -12.69 -6.44
CA ILE A 79 -2.75 -13.47 -5.34
C ILE A 79 -3.84 -13.66 -4.28
N ILE A 80 -4.00 -14.90 -3.82
CA ILE A 80 -4.95 -15.25 -2.78
C ILE A 80 -4.28 -15.04 -1.43
N LEU A 81 -4.91 -14.21 -0.59
CA LEU A 81 -4.37 -13.85 0.73
C LEU A 81 -4.96 -14.74 1.81
N PRO A 82 -4.15 -15.17 2.78
CA PRO A 82 -4.63 -15.82 3.99
C PRO A 82 -5.32 -14.82 4.92
N GLU A 83 -6.07 -15.36 5.88
CA GLU A 83 -6.56 -14.58 7.00
C GLU A 83 -5.41 -14.37 8.01
N LEU A 84 -4.98 -13.11 8.16
CA LEU A 84 -3.93 -12.72 9.10
C LEU A 84 -4.51 -11.77 10.15
N GLU A 85 -3.90 -11.74 11.33
CA GLU A 85 -4.27 -10.77 12.35
C GLU A 85 -3.88 -9.34 11.96
N PHE A 86 -4.69 -8.38 12.41
CA PHE A 86 -4.36 -6.97 12.32
C PHE A 86 -3.04 -6.67 13.06
N PRO A 87 -2.07 -5.95 12.46
CA PRO A 87 -2.14 -5.21 11.20
C PRO A 87 -1.44 -5.89 10.01
N GLN A 88 -1.09 -7.18 10.11
CA GLN A 88 -0.36 -7.89 9.04
C GLN A 88 -1.23 -8.06 7.80
N ALA A 89 -2.53 -8.31 7.96
CA ALA A 89 -3.48 -8.41 6.84
C ALA A 89 -3.50 -7.13 5.99
N GLU A 90 -3.58 -5.97 6.62
CA GLU A 90 -3.61 -4.68 5.95
C GLU A 90 -2.27 -4.41 5.26
N ILE A 91 -1.15 -4.61 5.97
CA ILE A 91 0.18 -4.42 5.38
C ILE A 91 0.36 -5.29 4.13
N LEU A 92 -0.07 -6.56 4.19
CA LEU A 92 -0.03 -7.47 3.05
C LEU A 92 -0.86 -6.94 1.88
N LEU A 93 -2.11 -6.59 2.16
CA LEU A 93 -3.06 -6.06 1.18
C LEU A 93 -2.53 -4.80 0.49
N PHE A 94 -2.01 -3.84 1.27
CA PHE A 94 -1.41 -2.62 0.76
C PHE A 94 -0.11 -2.89 -0.02
N GLY A 95 0.69 -3.88 0.37
CA GLY A 95 1.87 -4.32 -0.38
C GLY A 95 1.52 -4.85 -1.77
N VAL A 96 0.48 -5.68 -1.87
CA VAL A 96 -0.04 -6.20 -3.15
C VAL A 96 -0.48 -5.05 -4.07
N TRP A 97 -1.25 -4.10 -3.53
CA TRP A 97 -1.71 -2.95 -4.29
C TRP A 97 -0.58 -1.97 -4.65
N ASN A 98 0.44 -1.81 -3.80
CA ASN A 98 1.61 -0.97 -4.06
C ASN A 98 2.42 -1.48 -5.26
N MET A 99 2.47 -2.80 -5.46
CA MET A 99 3.08 -3.42 -6.65
C MET A 99 2.17 -3.38 -7.89
N GLY A 100 0.89 -3.07 -7.72
CA GLY A 100 -0.11 -3.09 -8.79
C GLY A 100 -0.66 -4.48 -9.12
N ALA A 101 -0.57 -5.43 -8.17
CA ALA A 101 -1.21 -6.73 -8.26
C ALA A 101 -2.63 -6.70 -7.65
N ILE A 102 -3.37 -7.79 -7.77
CA ILE A 102 -4.76 -7.93 -7.33
C ILE A 102 -4.82 -8.90 -6.15
N ALA A 103 -5.22 -8.40 -4.99
CA ALA A 103 -5.50 -9.25 -3.84
C ALA A 103 -6.85 -9.93 -3.98
N VAL A 104 -6.90 -11.22 -3.65
CA VAL A 104 -8.13 -12.03 -3.59
C VAL A 104 -8.34 -12.47 -2.15
N LEU A 105 -9.46 -12.05 -1.56
CA LEU A 105 -9.91 -12.48 -0.23
C LEU A 105 -10.93 -13.60 -0.41
N HIS A 106 -10.71 -14.75 0.22
CA HIS A 106 -11.54 -15.94 -0.03
C HIS A 106 -12.51 -16.31 1.10
N SER A 107 -12.36 -15.76 2.31
CA SER A 107 -13.26 -15.98 3.47
C SER A 107 -13.70 -17.45 3.57
N ASP A 108 -15.00 -17.73 3.48
CA ASP A 108 -15.58 -19.07 3.67
C ASP A 108 -15.54 -19.95 2.41
N ILE A 109 -15.07 -19.43 1.28
CA ILE A 109 -15.02 -20.19 0.03
C ILE A 109 -13.77 -21.08 0.06
N PRO A 110 -13.91 -22.40 -0.21
CA PRO A 110 -12.77 -23.31 -0.26
C PRO A 110 -11.70 -22.81 -1.23
N LEU A 111 -10.43 -22.87 -0.81
CA LEU A 111 -9.29 -22.34 -1.56
C LEU A 111 -9.26 -22.87 -3.01
N GLU A 112 -9.48 -24.17 -3.21
CA GLU A 112 -9.52 -24.79 -4.55
C GLU A 112 -10.56 -24.16 -5.47
N THR A 113 -11.72 -23.79 -4.92
CA THR A 113 -12.80 -23.14 -5.70
C THR A 113 -12.40 -21.72 -6.09
N VAL A 114 -11.69 -21.00 -5.22
CA VAL A 114 -11.21 -19.65 -5.51
C VAL A 114 -10.06 -19.66 -6.51
N MET A 115 -9.13 -20.61 -6.39
CA MET A 115 -8.04 -20.79 -7.35
C MET A 115 -8.59 -21.00 -8.77
N ASP A 116 -9.59 -21.87 -8.94
CA ASP A 116 -10.25 -22.11 -10.23
C ASP A 116 -10.95 -20.85 -10.76
N LYS A 117 -11.79 -20.19 -9.94
CA LYS A 117 -12.53 -18.99 -10.36
C LYS A 117 -11.63 -17.81 -10.68
N CYS A 118 -10.58 -17.59 -9.89
CA CYS A 118 -9.65 -16.49 -10.06
C CYS A 118 -8.54 -16.79 -11.08
N LYS A 119 -8.41 -18.05 -11.52
CA LYS A 119 -7.39 -18.51 -12.48
C LYS A 119 -5.98 -18.11 -12.03
N THR A 120 -5.67 -18.36 -10.76
CA THR A 120 -4.36 -18.07 -10.17
C THR A 120 -3.90 -19.20 -9.28
N ASN A 121 -2.59 -19.44 -9.31
CA ASN A 121 -1.90 -20.37 -8.42
C ASN A 121 -1.07 -19.62 -7.35
N HIS A 122 -1.05 -18.29 -7.37
CA HIS A 122 -0.40 -17.53 -6.32
C HIS A 122 -1.28 -17.55 -5.07
N VAL A 123 -0.82 -18.30 -4.08
CA VAL A 123 -1.45 -18.42 -2.77
C VAL A 123 -0.37 -18.20 -1.73
N ILE A 124 -0.67 -17.38 -0.72
CA ILE A 124 0.20 -17.21 0.43
C ILE A 124 -0.23 -18.20 1.51
N ASP A 125 0.73 -18.84 2.15
CA ASP A 125 0.51 -19.79 3.24
C ASP A 125 -0.24 -19.13 4.42
N ALA A 126 -1.18 -19.86 5.02
CA ALA A 126 -1.95 -19.39 6.17
C ALA A 126 -1.10 -19.19 7.43
N ASP A 127 -0.01 -19.95 7.57
CA ASP A 127 0.86 -19.90 8.75
C ASP A 127 1.96 -18.82 8.65
N ILE A 128 1.87 -17.92 7.66
CA ILE A 128 2.88 -16.89 7.45
C ILE A 128 2.93 -15.87 8.61
N ASP A 129 4.14 -15.63 9.10
CA ASP A 129 4.47 -14.44 9.89
C ASP A 129 5.03 -13.38 8.92
N LEU A 130 4.18 -12.44 8.50
CA LEU A 130 4.54 -11.43 7.52
C LEU A 130 5.70 -10.58 8.03
N PHE A 131 5.68 -10.16 9.30
CA PHE A 131 6.74 -9.32 9.86
C PHE A 131 8.10 -10.00 9.80
N LYS A 132 8.19 -11.27 10.20
CA LYS A 132 9.45 -12.03 10.07
C LYS A 132 9.86 -12.22 8.61
N THR A 133 8.89 -12.42 7.72
CA THR A 133 9.13 -12.65 6.30
C THR A 133 9.73 -11.42 5.62
N ILE A 134 9.25 -10.22 5.98
CA ILE A 134 9.63 -8.97 5.29
C ILE A 134 10.80 -8.21 5.96
N ASP A 135 11.22 -8.59 7.17
CA ASP A 135 12.17 -7.82 8.01
C ASP A 135 13.49 -7.49 7.30
N ASN A 136 13.99 -8.42 6.48
CA ASN A 136 15.27 -8.28 5.78
C ASN A 136 15.18 -7.55 4.43
N PHE A 137 13.99 -7.13 4.01
CA PHE A 137 13.82 -6.43 2.73
C PHE A 137 14.05 -4.92 2.88
N PRO A 138 14.43 -4.23 1.79
CA PRO A 138 14.60 -2.77 1.82
C PRO A 138 13.29 -2.04 2.10
N VAL A 139 13.38 -0.91 2.81
CA VAL A 139 12.22 -0.07 3.17
C VAL A 139 11.77 0.90 2.08
N TYR A 140 12.46 0.92 0.95
CA TYR A 140 12.12 1.72 -0.23
C TYR A 140 11.95 0.81 -1.43
N PHE A 141 10.84 0.93 -2.13
CA PHE A 141 10.53 0.15 -3.33
C PHE A 141 10.03 1.08 -4.44
N ASP A 142 10.59 0.92 -5.64
CA ASP A 142 10.15 1.63 -6.85
C ASP A 142 9.40 0.66 -7.76
N PRO A 143 8.06 0.76 -7.86
CA PRO A 143 7.26 -0.21 -8.60
C PRO A 143 7.50 -0.07 -10.11
N LYS A 144 7.69 -1.20 -10.78
CA LYS A 144 7.80 -1.29 -12.25
C LYS A 144 6.53 -0.85 -12.97
N HIS A 145 5.37 -0.99 -12.32
CA HIS A 145 4.08 -0.55 -12.83
C HIS A 145 3.47 0.47 -11.87
N LYS A 146 3.14 1.66 -12.36
CA LYS A 146 2.41 2.66 -11.60
C LYS A 146 0.96 2.64 -12.06
N PRO A 147 0.01 2.17 -11.23
CA PRO A 147 -1.40 2.16 -11.61
C PRO A 147 -1.85 3.57 -12.00
N LEU A 148 -2.59 3.69 -13.12
CA LEU A 148 -3.10 4.96 -13.68
C LEU A 148 -2.06 5.88 -14.36
N LEU A 149 -0.82 5.43 -14.53
CA LEU A 149 0.15 6.02 -15.45
C LEU A 149 0.35 5.01 -16.59
N ASP A 150 -0.20 5.31 -17.77
CA ASP A 150 -0.01 4.51 -18.99
C ASP A 150 1.47 4.41 -19.39
#